data_AF-A0A8J6DT95-F1
#
_entry.id   AF-A0A8J6DT95-F1
#
_cell.length_a   1.000
_cell.length_b   1.000
_cell.length_c   1.000
_cell.angle_alpha   90.00
_cell.angle_beta   90.00
_cell.angle_gamma   90.00
#
_symmetry.space_group_name_H-M   'P 1'
#
loop_
_entity.id
_entity.type
_entity.pdbx_description
1 polymer ?
#
loop_
_entity_poly.entity_id
_entity_poly.type
_entity_poly.pdbx_seq_one_letter_code
_entity_poly.pdbx_strand_id
1 'polypeptide(L)'
;VTLQNRVSLQKAKLSVYVQPPLVLTCDQFTFEFTAPEMTRTVAFSVYLKGSYTPSELEANAVVSYSRPTGIPRVIQCKFRLPLNLICLPGQPSKTASHKLTIDTNKSPVSLLSLFPGFANQSEDDQVNVMGFRFLGGSRVTVLASKTSQRYRIQSEQFEDLWLITKELIVRLQEYFEKKGIKDFACSFSGSIPLQEYFELIDHHFELRVNGEKVEELLSERAVQFRAIQRRLLTRFKDKTPAPLQHLDALLDGTYKQRWPGTWQAGGREAGRLAGLAAPGASHPLGYFFYYCCSPSRVLAQLVVTEKSAPLVGNLLFGQEEADSAKRGSALIPAFFIILRVFFLFHQKDNTPFSKISHFLSCCDGER
;
A
#
# COMPACT_ATOMS: atom_id res chain seq x y z
N VAL A 1 18.58 -3.37 14.20
CA VAL A 1 19.34 -3.29 12.93
C VAL A 1 20.81 -3.15 13.26
N THR A 2 21.67 -3.92 12.60
CA THR A 2 23.13 -3.91 12.83
C THR A 2 23.84 -3.39 11.59
N LEU A 3 24.72 -2.41 11.79
CA LEU A 3 25.53 -1.79 10.76
C LEU A 3 27.00 -2.17 10.99
N GLN A 4 27.66 -2.60 9.92
CA GLN A 4 29.09 -2.94 9.92
C GLN A 4 29.79 -2.16 8.82
N ASN A 5 30.95 -1.58 9.13
CA ASN A 5 31.78 -0.89 8.14
C ASN A 5 33.11 -1.62 7.98
N ARG A 6 33.65 -1.65 6.75
CA ARG A 6 35.02 -2.13 6.47
C ARG A 6 36.03 -0.99 6.32
N VAL A 7 35.54 0.23 6.14
CA VAL A 7 36.33 1.45 5.88
C VAL A 7 35.76 2.56 6.75
N SER A 8 36.57 3.55 7.14
CA SER A 8 36.07 4.75 7.82
C SER A 8 34.99 5.46 6.99
N LEU A 9 33.83 5.76 7.59
CA LEU A 9 32.71 6.44 6.93
C LEU A 9 32.36 7.73 7.68
N GLN A 10 31.95 8.75 6.94
CA GLN A 10 31.51 10.04 7.48
C GLN A 10 30.01 10.23 7.21
N LYS A 11 29.34 10.97 8.10
CA LYS A 11 27.93 11.37 7.96
C LYS A 11 26.99 10.18 7.69
N ALA A 12 27.18 9.08 8.43
CA ALA A 12 26.33 7.92 8.27
C ALA A 12 24.98 8.16 8.96
N LYS A 13 23.88 8.11 8.21
CA LYS A 13 22.52 8.29 8.70
C LYS A 13 21.67 7.08 8.29
N LEU A 14 21.08 6.43 9.29
CA LEU A 14 20.09 5.38 9.10
C LEU A 14 18.70 5.99 9.23
N SER A 15 17.86 5.78 8.23
CA SER A 15 16.43 6.07 8.25
C SER A 15 15.66 4.76 8.09
N VAL A 16 14.67 4.54 8.94
CA VAL A 16 13.79 3.35 8.89
C VAL A 16 12.40 3.80 8.48
N TYR A 17 11.81 3.08 7.53
CA TYR A 17 10.50 3.36 6.97
C TYR A 17 9.60 2.15 7.12
N VAL A 18 8.36 2.39 7.54
CA VAL A 18 7.28 1.41 7.64
C VAL A 18 6.03 1.97 6.96
N GLN A 19 5.15 1.09 6.49
CA GLN A 19 3.89 1.52 5.88
C GLN A 19 2.89 1.99 6.95
N PRO A 20 2.18 3.11 6.76
CA PRO A 20 1.03 3.44 7.58
C PRO A 20 0.00 2.28 7.61
N PRO A 21 -0.66 2.00 8.75
CA PRO A 21 -0.66 2.72 10.03
C PRO A 21 0.46 2.32 11.00
N LEU A 22 1.48 1.60 10.55
CA LEU A 22 2.61 1.25 11.42
C LEU A 22 3.43 2.51 11.73
N VAL A 23 3.88 2.60 12.97
CA VAL A 23 4.68 3.72 13.45
C VAL A 23 5.91 3.19 14.18
N LEU A 24 7.01 3.92 14.01
CA LEU A 24 8.28 3.68 14.68
C LEU A 24 8.39 4.60 15.89
N THR A 25 8.92 4.09 17.01
CA THR A 25 9.28 4.95 18.15
C THR A 25 10.38 5.94 17.79
N CYS A 26 11.33 5.52 16.95
CA CYS A 26 12.40 6.34 16.42
C CYS A 26 12.72 5.88 14.99
N ASP A 27 12.70 6.81 14.05
CA ASP A 27 12.84 6.58 12.61
C ASP A 27 14.24 6.90 12.08
N GLN A 28 15.02 7.72 12.79
CA GLN A 28 16.30 8.24 12.31
C GLN A 28 17.40 8.10 13.36
N PHE A 29 18.55 7.58 12.92
CA PHE A 29 19.76 7.42 13.74
C PHE A 29 20.96 7.95 12.97
N THR A 30 21.84 8.68 13.66
CA THR A 30 23.09 9.19 13.07
C THR A 30 24.29 8.51 13.74
N PHE A 31 25.28 8.13 12.93
CA PHE A 31 26.46 7.42 13.37
C PHE A 31 27.73 8.06 12.84
N GLU A 32 28.78 7.94 13.64
CA GLU A 32 30.15 8.23 13.25
C GLU A 32 30.95 6.92 13.22
N PHE A 33 31.46 6.58 12.05
CA PHE A 33 32.27 5.38 11.82
C PHE A 33 33.73 5.82 11.59
N THR A 34 34.41 6.16 12.67
CA THR A 34 35.77 6.73 12.65
C THR A 34 36.87 5.71 12.34
N ALA A 35 36.65 4.43 12.65
CA ALA A 35 37.58 3.34 12.44
C ALA A 35 36.99 2.26 11.51
N PRO A 36 37.82 1.50 10.77
CA PRO A 36 37.37 0.31 10.04
C PRO A 36 36.93 -0.80 11.02
N GLU A 37 36.08 -1.71 10.53
CA GLU A 37 35.58 -2.88 11.26
C GLU A 37 34.75 -2.57 12.52
N MET A 38 34.15 -1.39 12.58
CA MET A 38 33.25 -1.02 13.66
C MET A 38 31.84 -1.58 13.42
N THR A 39 31.24 -2.08 14.48
CA THR A 39 29.83 -2.53 14.47
C THR A 39 29.01 -1.61 15.34
N ARG A 40 27.87 -1.13 14.81
CA ARG A 40 26.88 -0.35 15.56
C ARG A 40 25.52 -1.01 15.44
N THR A 41 24.86 -1.19 16.58
CA THR A 41 23.53 -1.79 16.65
C THR A 41 22.57 -0.78 17.22
N VAL A 42 21.41 -0.64 16.58
CA VAL A 42 20.30 0.14 17.11
C VAL A 42 19.05 -0.71 17.25
N ALA A 43 18.31 -0.41 18.31
CA ALA A 43 17.01 -0.96 18.60
C ALA A 43 15.96 0.14 18.49
N PHE A 44 14.81 -0.23 17.94
CA PHE A 44 13.61 0.59 17.85
C PHE A 44 12.41 -0.34 17.92
N SER A 45 11.25 0.20 18.27
CA SER A 45 10.00 -0.55 18.33
C SER A 45 9.08 -0.09 17.20
N VAL A 46 8.39 -1.06 16.59
CA VAL A 46 7.31 -0.84 15.63
C VAL A 46 6.01 -1.19 16.32
N TYR A 47 4.99 -0.34 16.18
CA TYR A 47 3.66 -0.60 16.71
C TYR A 47 2.59 -0.06 15.77
N LEU A 48 1.39 -0.62 15.87
CA LEU A 48 0.25 -0.20 15.08
C LEU A 48 -0.37 1.07 15.69
N LYS A 49 -0.51 2.14 14.90
CA LYS A 49 -1.20 3.38 15.30
C LYS A 49 -2.34 3.68 14.33
N GLY A 50 -3.48 3.05 14.55
CA GLY A 50 -4.68 3.22 13.74
C GLY A 50 -5.64 2.04 13.86
N SER A 51 -6.82 2.19 13.27
CA SER A 51 -7.89 1.17 13.27
C SER A 51 -7.98 0.38 11.96
N TYR A 52 -7.09 0.60 11.01
CA TYR A 52 -7.08 -0.06 9.70
C TYR A 52 -5.83 -0.94 9.52
N THR A 53 -5.85 -1.81 8.52
CA THR A 53 -4.76 -2.74 8.24
C THR A 53 -3.70 -2.09 7.34
N PRO A 54 -2.39 -2.35 7.57
CA PRO A 54 -1.35 -1.88 6.66
C PRO A 54 -1.42 -2.63 5.32
N SER A 55 -1.01 -1.99 4.23
CA SER A 55 -0.91 -2.66 2.92
C SER A 55 0.14 -3.77 2.89
N GLU A 56 1.21 -3.65 3.70
CA GLU A 56 2.31 -4.60 3.73
C GLU A 56 2.99 -4.64 5.12
N LEU A 57 3.40 -5.85 5.53
CA LEU A 57 4.16 -6.10 6.76
C LEU A 57 5.67 -6.18 6.49
N GLU A 58 6.20 -5.15 5.83
CA GLU A 58 7.61 -5.03 5.49
C GLU A 58 8.13 -3.65 5.90
N ALA A 59 9.35 -3.64 6.43
CA ALA A 59 10.04 -2.44 6.86
C ALA A 59 11.34 -2.28 6.07
N ASN A 60 11.66 -1.04 5.74
CA ASN A 60 12.81 -0.67 4.93
C ASN A 60 13.78 0.16 5.76
N ALA A 61 15.00 -0.34 5.96
CA ALA A 61 16.11 0.39 6.57
C ALA A 61 17.02 0.93 5.46
N VAL A 62 17.19 2.24 5.38
CA VAL A 62 18.02 2.93 4.40
C VAL A 62 19.14 3.66 5.11
N VAL A 63 20.37 3.37 4.72
CA VAL A 63 21.57 4.01 5.27
C VAL A 63 22.19 4.87 4.19
N SER A 64 22.27 6.17 4.42
CA SER A 64 23.10 7.07 3.63
C SER A 64 24.42 7.33 4.35
N TYR A 65 25.54 7.31 3.62
CA TYR A 65 26.86 7.58 4.18
C TYR A 65 27.76 8.21 3.12
N SER A 66 28.84 8.85 3.56
CA SER A 66 29.89 9.38 2.68
C SER A 66 31.21 8.70 2.98
N ARG A 67 31.97 8.38 1.92
CA ARG A 67 33.37 7.96 2.08
C ARG A 67 34.25 9.20 2.31
N PRO A 68 35.50 9.03 2.77
CA PRO A 68 36.45 10.15 2.90
C PRO A 68 36.67 10.91 1.58
N THR A 69 36.40 10.28 0.43
CA THR A 69 36.40 10.90 -0.90
C THR A 69 35.23 11.88 -1.14
N GLY A 70 34.32 12.05 -0.17
CA GLY A 70 33.17 12.96 -0.23
C GLY A 70 31.94 12.43 -1.00
N ILE A 71 32.06 11.28 -1.68
CA ILE A 71 30.97 10.75 -2.51
C ILE A 71 29.88 10.10 -1.63
N PRO A 72 28.62 10.57 -1.70
CA PRO A 72 27.52 9.96 -0.96
C PRO A 72 27.12 8.62 -1.57
N ARG A 73 26.78 7.66 -0.71
CA ARG A 73 26.30 6.33 -1.06
C ARG A 73 25.12 5.96 -0.19
N VAL A 74 24.25 5.11 -0.74
CA VAL A 74 23.06 4.62 -0.04
C VAL A 74 23.05 3.10 -0.11
N ILE A 75 22.74 2.45 1.01
CA ILE A 75 22.47 1.02 1.10
C ILE A 75 21.08 0.84 1.71
N GLN A 76 20.34 -0.13 1.22
CA GLN A 76 19.02 -0.47 1.74
C GLN A 76 18.98 -1.93 2.18
N CYS A 77 18.21 -2.19 3.23
CA CYS A 77 17.91 -3.50 3.75
C CYS A 77 16.42 -3.57 4.06
N LYS A 78 15.77 -4.65 3.64
CA LYS A 78 14.36 -4.90 3.91
C LYS A 78 14.22 -6.02 4.92
N PHE A 79 13.27 -5.91 5.82
CA PHE A 79 12.98 -6.94 6.81
C PHE A 79 11.47 -7.05 7.04
N ARG A 80 11.01 -8.28 7.26
CA ARG A 80 9.59 -8.59 7.46
C ARG A 80 9.18 -8.35 8.91
N LEU A 81 8.01 -7.76 9.09
CA LEU A 81 7.39 -7.58 10.39
C LEU A 81 6.47 -8.77 10.70
N PRO A 82 6.38 -9.20 11.96
CA PRO A 82 5.60 -10.37 12.31
C PRO A 82 4.08 -10.08 12.28
N LEU A 83 3.28 -11.04 11.81
CA LEU A 83 1.82 -10.89 11.69
C LEU A 83 1.13 -10.60 13.03
N ASN A 84 1.69 -11.08 14.15
CA ASN A 84 1.16 -10.83 15.50
C ASN A 84 1.17 -9.35 15.93
N LEU A 85 1.86 -8.48 15.19
CA LEU A 85 1.86 -7.04 15.44
C LEU A 85 0.50 -6.42 15.12
N ILE A 86 -0.23 -6.97 14.15
CA ILE A 86 -1.49 -6.40 13.66
C ILE A 86 -2.72 -7.31 13.89
N CYS A 87 -2.49 -8.56 14.31
CA CYS A 87 -3.52 -9.58 14.37
C CYS A 87 -3.39 -10.44 15.63
N LEU A 88 -4.53 -10.82 16.18
CA LEU A 88 -4.69 -11.73 17.31
C LEU A 88 -5.47 -12.98 16.89
N PRO A 89 -5.32 -14.11 17.61
CA PRO A 89 -6.19 -15.26 17.39
C PRO A 89 -7.66 -14.87 17.62
N GLY A 90 -8.51 -15.26 16.68
CA GLY A 90 -9.94 -14.98 16.68
C GLY A 90 -10.76 -16.25 16.52
N GLN A 91 -12.05 -16.17 16.85
CA GLN A 91 -12.99 -17.23 16.49
C GLN A 91 -13.22 -17.21 14.97
N PRO A 92 -13.19 -18.37 14.29
CA PRO A 92 -13.47 -18.44 12.87
C PRO A 92 -14.94 -18.08 12.60
N SER A 93 -15.19 -17.42 11.47
CA SER A 93 -16.54 -17.13 10.99
C SER A 93 -16.95 -18.16 9.95
N LYS A 94 -18.21 -18.63 10.01
CA LYS A 94 -18.79 -19.53 9.01
C LYS A 94 -19.37 -18.79 7.80
N THR A 95 -19.67 -17.51 7.97
CA THR A 95 -20.23 -16.62 6.95
C THR A 95 -19.24 -15.51 6.65
N ALA A 96 -19.14 -15.15 5.37
CA ALA A 96 -18.28 -14.08 4.87
C ALA A 96 -18.79 -13.68 3.48
N SER A 97 -18.80 -12.38 3.20
CA SER A 97 -19.11 -11.79 1.89
C SER A 97 -18.08 -12.18 0.83
N HIS A 98 -16.79 -12.09 1.16
CA HIS A 98 -15.69 -12.32 0.20
C HIS A 98 -14.92 -13.59 0.52
N LYS A 99 -14.65 -14.38 -0.52
CA LYS A 99 -14.00 -15.69 -0.41
C LYS A 99 -12.93 -15.86 -1.47
N LEU A 100 -11.78 -16.35 -1.04
CA LEU A 100 -10.64 -16.61 -1.88
C LEU A 100 -10.19 -18.06 -1.72
N THR A 101 -9.93 -18.78 -2.81
CA THR A 101 -9.43 -20.16 -2.74
C THR A 101 -8.10 -20.27 -3.47
N ILE A 102 -7.06 -20.67 -2.74
CA ILE A 102 -5.71 -20.95 -3.27
C ILE A 102 -5.58 -22.46 -3.40
N ASP A 103 -5.23 -22.92 -4.59
CA ASP A 103 -4.89 -24.30 -4.89
C ASP A 103 -3.37 -24.48 -4.73
N THR A 104 -2.97 -25.65 -4.24
CA THR A 104 -1.56 -26.02 -4.06
C THR A 104 -1.30 -27.35 -4.73
N ASN A 105 -0.07 -27.60 -5.15
CA ASN A 105 0.32 -28.87 -5.77
C ASN A 105 0.80 -29.94 -4.77
N LYS A 106 0.77 -29.63 -3.47
CA LYS A 106 1.23 -30.51 -2.39
C LYS A 106 0.09 -30.76 -1.41
N SER A 107 0.25 -31.80 -0.58
CA SER A 107 -0.72 -32.10 0.47
C SER A 107 -0.92 -30.90 1.42
N PRO A 108 -2.15 -30.66 1.88
CA PRO A 108 -2.44 -29.59 2.82
C PRO A 108 -1.63 -29.76 4.12
N VAL A 109 -1.12 -28.66 4.63
CA VAL A 109 -0.30 -28.55 5.84
C VAL A 109 -1.21 -28.05 6.96
N SER A 110 -1.02 -28.60 8.17
CA SER A 110 -1.80 -28.18 9.34
C SER A 110 -1.60 -26.69 9.63
N LEU A 111 -2.71 -25.95 9.77
CA LEU A 111 -2.67 -24.51 10.07
C LEU A 111 -2.00 -24.21 11.41
N LEU A 112 -2.11 -25.12 12.39
CA LEU A 112 -1.41 -24.99 13.68
C LEU A 112 0.11 -24.97 13.51
N SER A 113 0.65 -25.75 12.57
CA SER A 113 2.08 -25.77 12.30
C SER A 113 2.57 -24.53 11.53
N LEU A 114 1.70 -23.95 10.69
CA LEU A 114 2.00 -22.72 9.95
C LEU A 114 1.86 -21.48 10.83
N PHE A 115 0.92 -21.48 11.77
CA PHE A 115 0.60 -20.35 12.63
C PHE A 115 0.58 -20.76 14.11
N PRO A 116 1.75 -21.14 14.68
CA PRO A 116 1.82 -21.64 16.06
C PRO A 116 1.35 -20.60 17.09
N GLY A 117 1.59 -19.31 16.85
CA GLY A 117 1.17 -18.22 17.73
C GLY A 117 -0.33 -17.87 17.66
N PHE A 118 -1.12 -18.54 16.82
CA PHE A 118 -2.56 -18.28 16.63
C PHE A 118 -3.43 -19.49 16.97
N ALA A 119 -2.85 -20.53 17.59
CA ALA A 119 -3.61 -21.68 18.06
C ALA A 119 -4.49 -21.28 19.26
N ASN A 120 -5.81 -21.48 19.15
CA ASN A 120 -6.72 -21.35 20.28
C ASN A 120 -6.58 -22.60 21.16
N GLN A 121 -6.30 -22.44 22.45
CA GLN A 121 -6.01 -23.54 23.39
C GLN A 121 -7.21 -24.44 23.71
N SER A 122 -8.42 -24.13 23.21
CA SER A 122 -9.66 -24.64 23.82
C SER A 122 -10.48 -25.67 23.05
N GLU A 123 -10.21 -26.02 21.78
CA GLU A 123 -10.94 -27.13 21.12
C GLU A 123 -10.09 -27.85 20.07
N ASP A 124 -9.81 -29.13 20.32
CA ASP A 124 -9.00 -30.04 19.49
C ASP A 124 -9.67 -30.40 18.15
N ASP A 125 -10.95 -30.05 17.97
CA ASP A 125 -11.75 -30.44 16.79
C ASP A 125 -11.57 -29.53 15.57
N GLN A 126 -10.92 -28.36 15.71
CA GLN A 126 -10.80 -27.35 14.64
C GLN A 126 -9.38 -27.16 14.08
N VAL A 127 -8.54 -28.19 14.08
CA VAL A 127 -7.12 -28.15 13.59
C VAL A 127 -6.96 -27.56 12.17
N ASN A 128 -8.01 -27.59 11.36
CA ASN A 128 -7.99 -27.19 9.94
C ASN A 128 -8.68 -25.85 9.67
N VAL A 129 -9.12 -25.17 10.73
CA VAL A 129 -9.80 -23.88 10.64
C VAL A 129 -9.10 -22.91 11.59
N MET A 130 -8.75 -21.72 11.10
CA MET A 130 -8.12 -20.71 11.92
C MET A 130 -8.77 -19.35 11.70
N GLY A 131 -9.13 -18.70 12.81
CA GLY A 131 -9.66 -17.34 12.82
C GLY A 131 -8.58 -16.34 13.19
N PHE A 132 -8.52 -15.26 12.43
CA PHE A 132 -7.63 -14.11 12.60
C PHE A 132 -8.50 -12.89 12.88
N ARG A 133 -8.20 -12.17 13.97
CA ARG A 133 -8.84 -10.90 14.30
C ARG A 133 -7.82 -9.79 14.20
N PHE A 134 -7.98 -8.89 13.23
CA PHE A 134 -7.16 -7.68 13.16
C PHE A 134 -7.46 -6.75 14.33
N LEU A 135 -6.47 -5.98 14.76
CA LEU A 135 -6.64 -4.97 15.82
C LEU A 135 -7.66 -3.88 15.44
N GLY A 136 -7.90 -3.69 14.13
CA GLY A 136 -8.96 -2.84 13.60
C GLY A 136 -10.39 -3.37 13.77
N GLY A 137 -10.56 -4.62 14.21
CA GLY A 137 -11.86 -5.26 14.43
C GLY A 137 -12.26 -6.25 13.34
N SER A 138 -11.68 -6.16 12.15
CA SER A 138 -11.97 -7.08 11.05
C SER A 138 -11.54 -8.51 11.33
N ARG A 139 -12.24 -9.46 10.72
CA ARG A 139 -12.08 -10.90 10.97
C ARG A 139 -11.86 -11.64 9.67
N VAL A 140 -10.81 -12.46 9.63
CA VAL A 140 -10.46 -13.31 8.51
C VAL A 140 -10.41 -14.75 8.97
N THR A 141 -10.98 -15.66 8.19
CA THR A 141 -10.98 -17.10 8.48
C THR A 141 -10.24 -17.85 7.39
N VAL A 142 -9.33 -18.74 7.77
CA VAL A 142 -8.60 -19.63 6.87
C VAL A 142 -9.05 -21.06 7.11
N LEU A 143 -9.41 -21.74 6.03
CA LEU A 143 -9.87 -23.12 6.01
C LEU A 143 -8.88 -23.92 5.17
N ALA A 144 -8.19 -24.87 5.79
CA ALA A 144 -7.42 -25.88 5.09
C ALA A 144 -8.33 -27.08 4.79
N SER A 145 -8.46 -27.44 3.52
CA SER A 145 -9.23 -28.63 3.18
C SER A 145 -8.40 -29.88 3.48
N LYS A 146 -9.00 -30.89 4.13
CA LYS A 146 -8.31 -32.17 4.43
C LYS A 146 -8.16 -33.05 3.19
N THR A 147 -9.17 -33.02 2.32
CA THR A 147 -9.30 -33.92 1.17
C THR A 147 -8.90 -33.25 -0.14
N SER A 148 -8.85 -31.92 -0.18
CA SER A 148 -8.38 -31.17 -1.35
C SER A 148 -7.13 -30.37 -1.02
N GLN A 149 -6.24 -30.18 -2.00
CA GLN A 149 -4.99 -29.44 -1.85
C GLN A 149 -5.25 -27.92 -1.90
N ARG A 150 -6.25 -27.45 -1.15
CA ARG A 150 -6.82 -26.11 -1.27
C ARG A 150 -6.92 -25.41 0.08
N TYR A 151 -6.60 -24.13 0.11
CA TYR A 151 -6.80 -23.23 1.24
C TYR A 151 -7.83 -22.18 0.87
N ARG A 152 -8.87 -22.04 1.67
CA ARG A 152 -9.90 -21.01 1.48
C ARG A 152 -9.76 -19.94 2.54
N ILE A 153 -9.56 -18.70 2.13
CA ILE A 153 -9.53 -17.52 2.99
C ILE A 153 -10.85 -16.77 2.81
N GLN A 154 -11.44 -16.29 3.91
CA GLN A 154 -12.76 -15.67 3.94
C GLN A 154 -12.76 -14.45 4.85
N SER A 155 -13.43 -13.37 4.44
CA SER A 155 -13.53 -12.12 5.20
C SER A 155 -14.81 -11.36 4.81
N GLU A 156 -15.29 -10.48 5.70
CA GLU A 156 -16.36 -9.53 5.40
C GLU A 156 -15.88 -8.34 4.55
N GLN A 157 -14.58 -8.04 4.61
CA GLN A 157 -13.94 -6.99 3.81
C GLN A 157 -12.94 -7.61 2.84
N PHE A 158 -12.98 -7.15 1.58
CA PHE A 158 -12.12 -7.67 0.52
C PHE A 158 -10.63 -7.39 0.78
N GLU A 159 -10.31 -6.18 1.25
CA GLU A 159 -8.93 -5.70 1.52
C GLU A 159 -8.18 -6.58 2.52
N ASP A 160 -8.88 -7.09 3.54
CA ASP A 160 -8.31 -7.88 4.63
C ASP A 160 -7.87 -9.28 4.21
N LEU A 161 -8.32 -9.76 3.05
CA LEU A 161 -7.87 -11.04 2.51
C LEU A 161 -6.38 -11.01 2.16
N TRP A 162 -5.84 -9.84 1.78
CA TRP A 162 -4.49 -9.70 1.25
C TRP A 162 -3.41 -10.18 2.20
N LEU A 163 -3.36 -9.63 3.41
CA LEU A 163 -2.26 -9.84 4.35
C LEU A 163 -2.17 -11.31 4.77
N ILE A 164 -3.31 -11.93 5.03
CA ILE A 164 -3.39 -13.34 5.42
C ILE A 164 -3.02 -14.25 4.25
N THR A 165 -3.46 -13.92 3.03
CA THR A 165 -3.10 -14.65 1.80
C THR A 165 -1.59 -14.61 1.57
N LYS A 166 -0.98 -13.42 1.62
CA LYS A 166 0.47 -13.24 1.47
C LYS A 166 1.24 -14.01 2.54
N GLU A 167 0.84 -13.86 3.81
CA GLU A 167 1.49 -14.55 4.93
C GLU A 167 1.41 -16.07 4.79
N LEU A 168 0.25 -16.60 4.39
CA LEU A 168 0.04 -18.04 4.15
C LEU A 168 0.96 -18.57 3.06
N ILE A 169 1.03 -17.90 1.90
CA ILE A 169 1.90 -18.31 0.78
C ILE A 169 3.36 -18.36 1.22
N VAL A 170 3.85 -17.30 1.89
CA VAL A 170 5.25 -17.23 2.31
C VAL A 170 5.56 -18.32 3.34
N ARG A 171 4.68 -18.56 4.32
CA ARG A 171 4.90 -19.63 5.31
C ARG A 171 4.84 -21.03 4.71
N LEU A 172 3.98 -21.25 3.71
CA LEU A 172 3.95 -22.52 2.98
C LEU A 172 5.26 -22.74 2.22
N GLN A 173 5.77 -21.73 1.52
CA GLN A 173 7.06 -21.77 0.84
C GLN A 173 8.19 -22.11 1.82
N GLU A 174 8.30 -21.37 2.94
CA GLU A 174 9.29 -21.63 3.98
C GLU A 174 9.17 -23.04 4.58
N TYR A 175 7.96 -23.56 4.75
CA TYR A 175 7.71 -24.89 5.29
C TYR A 175 8.17 -25.99 4.34
N PHE A 176 7.84 -25.88 3.05
CA PHE A 176 8.24 -26.87 2.04
C PHE A 176 9.73 -26.78 1.72
N GLU A 177 10.31 -25.59 1.71
CA GLU A 177 11.74 -25.39 1.54
C GLU A 177 12.54 -26.06 2.67
N LYS A 178 12.10 -25.92 3.93
CA LYS A 178 12.69 -26.62 5.09
C LYS A 178 12.61 -28.13 4.98
N LYS A 179 11.60 -28.66 4.28
CA LYS A 179 11.45 -30.10 3.98
C LYS A 179 12.23 -30.55 2.74
N GLY A 180 12.96 -29.64 2.08
CA GLY A 180 13.74 -29.93 0.87
C GLY A 180 12.90 -30.00 -0.41
N ILE A 181 11.62 -29.62 -0.36
CA ILE A 181 10.69 -29.66 -1.50
C ILE A 181 10.75 -28.30 -2.20
N LYS A 182 11.43 -28.25 -3.36
CA LYS A 182 11.64 -27.01 -4.14
C LYS A 182 10.60 -26.76 -5.23
N ASP A 183 9.74 -27.73 -5.52
CA ASP A 183 8.73 -27.67 -6.58
C ASP A 183 7.35 -27.22 -6.07
N PHE A 184 7.28 -26.56 -4.91
CA PHE A 184 6.03 -26.05 -4.38
C PHE A 184 5.47 -24.91 -5.24
N ALA A 185 4.21 -25.02 -5.65
CA ALA A 185 3.51 -24.02 -6.43
C ALA A 185 2.10 -23.80 -5.89
N CYS A 186 1.71 -22.52 -5.81
CA CYS A 186 0.33 -22.10 -5.59
C CYS A 186 -0.30 -21.76 -6.94
N SER A 187 -1.59 -22.02 -7.10
CA SER A 187 -2.38 -21.59 -8.24
C SER A 187 -3.73 -21.06 -7.76
N PHE A 188 -4.36 -20.22 -8.57
CA PHE A 188 -5.69 -19.69 -8.28
C PHE A 188 -6.66 -20.15 -9.35
N SER A 189 -7.71 -20.87 -8.94
CA SER A 189 -8.72 -21.46 -9.83
C SER A 189 -10.05 -20.72 -9.86
N GLY A 190 -10.14 -19.55 -9.21
CA GLY A 190 -11.32 -18.70 -9.22
C GLY A 190 -11.31 -17.63 -10.32
N SER A 191 -12.45 -16.96 -10.49
CA SER A 191 -12.51 -15.68 -11.21
C SER A 191 -11.81 -14.60 -10.41
N ILE A 192 -11.07 -13.74 -11.10
CA ILE A 192 -10.43 -12.58 -10.47
C ILE A 192 -11.55 -11.64 -9.96
N PRO A 193 -11.54 -11.23 -8.68
CA PRO A 193 -12.56 -10.36 -8.09
C PRO A 193 -12.39 -8.91 -8.56
N LEU A 194 -12.75 -8.67 -9.83
CA LEU A 194 -12.62 -7.35 -10.46
C LEU A 194 -13.72 -6.39 -10.03
N GLN A 195 -14.92 -6.91 -9.74
CA GLN A 195 -16.06 -6.08 -9.36
C GLN A 195 -15.80 -5.40 -8.02
N GLU A 196 -15.43 -6.17 -6.99
CA GLU A 196 -15.12 -5.66 -5.66
C GLU A 196 -13.96 -4.65 -5.70
N TYR A 197 -13.01 -4.86 -6.61
CA TYR A 197 -11.90 -3.93 -6.81
C TYR A 197 -12.35 -2.61 -7.45
N PHE A 198 -13.20 -2.64 -8.47
CA PHE A 198 -13.71 -1.41 -9.09
C PHE A 198 -14.58 -0.61 -8.12
N GLU A 199 -15.39 -1.29 -7.30
CA GLU A 199 -16.16 -0.63 -6.23
C GLU A 199 -15.25 0.13 -5.25
N LEU A 200 -14.09 -0.44 -4.89
CA LEU A 200 -13.10 0.25 -4.05
C LEU A 200 -12.43 1.44 -4.75
N ILE A 201 -12.16 1.33 -6.06
CA ILE A 201 -11.61 2.44 -6.85
C ILE A 201 -12.61 3.59 -6.92
N ASP A 202 -13.87 3.29 -7.23
CA ASP A 202 -14.93 4.28 -7.34
C ASP A 202 -15.15 4.98 -6.00
N HIS A 203 -15.20 4.21 -4.91
CA HIS A 203 -15.30 4.78 -3.56
C HIS A 203 -14.10 5.69 -3.23
N HIS A 204 -12.89 5.28 -3.57
CA HIS A 204 -11.69 6.11 -3.39
C HIS A 204 -11.76 7.41 -4.22
N PHE A 205 -12.24 7.32 -5.46
CA PHE A 205 -12.42 8.47 -6.34
C PHE A 205 -13.46 9.45 -5.78
N GLU A 206 -14.60 8.95 -5.30
CA GLU A 206 -15.63 9.78 -4.66
C GLU A 206 -15.10 10.52 -3.43
N LEU A 207 -14.33 9.85 -2.57
CA LEU A 207 -13.69 10.47 -1.41
C LEU A 207 -12.70 11.57 -1.82
N ARG A 208 -11.95 11.38 -2.91
CA ARG A 208 -11.04 12.42 -3.44
C ARG A 208 -11.80 13.64 -3.95
N VAL A 209 -12.85 13.44 -4.74
CA VAL A 209 -13.71 14.51 -5.25
C VAL A 209 -14.36 15.27 -4.10
N ASN A 210 -14.85 14.56 -3.08
CA ASN A 210 -15.43 15.19 -1.89
C ASN A 210 -14.38 15.94 -1.06
N GLY A 211 -13.16 15.41 -0.97
CA GLY A 211 -12.03 16.11 -0.34
C GLY A 211 -11.71 17.43 -1.03
N GLU A 212 -11.68 17.46 -2.36
CA GLU A 212 -11.44 18.67 -3.16
C GLU A 212 -12.53 19.72 -2.94
N LYS A 213 -13.81 19.32 -2.94
CA LYS A 213 -14.93 20.23 -2.62
C LYS A 213 -14.78 20.87 -1.23
N VAL A 214 -14.37 20.09 -0.23
CA VAL A 214 -14.18 20.59 1.14
C VAL A 214 -12.96 21.52 1.21
N GLU A 215 -11.89 21.22 0.48
CA GLU A 215 -10.70 22.08 0.40
C GLU A 215 -11.01 23.43 -0.25
N GLU A 216 -11.79 23.45 -1.33
CA GLU A 216 -12.26 24.67 -1.98
C GLU A 216 -13.09 25.54 -1.02
N LEU A 217 -14.08 24.96 -0.34
CA LEU A 217 -14.88 25.66 0.67
C LEU A 217 -14.00 26.23 1.79
N LEU A 218 -12.99 25.48 2.26
CA LEU A 218 -12.05 25.97 3.28
C LEU A 218 -11.18 27.11 2.76
N SER A 219 -10.78 27.08 1.49
CA SER A 219 -10.02 28.15 0.85
C SER A 219 -10.82 29.44 0.81
N GLU A 220 -12.09 29.38 0.38
CA GLU A 220 -13.01 30.53 0.37
C GLU A 220 -13.18 31.12 1.77
N ARG A 221 -13.45 30.26 2.78
CA ARG A 221 -13.58 30.69 4.18
C ARG A 221 -12.28 31.29 4.72
N ALA A 222 -11.12 30.78 4.30
CA ALA A 222 -9.83 31.33 4.70
C ALA A 222 -9.55 32.72 4.08
N VAL A 223 -10.03 32.99 2.86
CA VAL A 223 -9.97 34.32 2.24
C VAL A 223 -10.89 35.29 2.99
N GLN A 224 -12.13 34.88 3.30
CA GLN A 224 -13.08 35.68 4.08
C GLN A 224 -12.51 36.03 5.47
N PHE A 225 -11.98 35.03 6.18
CA PHE A 225 -11.36 35.23 7.49
C PHE A 225 -10.20 36.24 7.44
N ARG A 226 -9.28 36.10 6.47
CA ARG A 226 -8.18 37.06 6.27
C ARG A 226 -8.67 38.47 5.91
N ALA A 227 -9.78 38.60 5.19
CA ALA A 227 -10.37 39.90 4.87
C ALA A 227 -10.95 40.57 6.13
N ILE A 228 -11.64 39.81 6.99
CA ILE A 228 -12.17 40.31 8.27
C ILE A 228 -11.02 40.72 9.19
N GLN A 229 -9.99 39.88 9.34
CA GLN A 229 -8.80 40.20 10.14
C GLN A 229 -8.11 41.49 9.67
N ARG A 230 -7.94 41.68 8.36
CA ARG A 230 -7.37 42.93 7.82
C ARG A 230 -8.21 44.16 8.15
N ARG A 231 -9.54 44.05 8.04
CA ARG A 231 -10.47 45.15 8.39
C ARG A 231 -10.42 45.48 9.89
N LEU A 232 -10.39 44.46 10.75
CA LEU A 232 -10.26 44.63 12.20
C LEU A 232 -8.92 45.30 12.57
N LEU A 233 -7.80 44.84 12.00
CA LEU A 233 -6.48 45.44 12.25
C LEU A 233 -6.42 46.92 11.85
N THR A 234 -6.97 47.28 10.69
CA THR A 234 -7.04 48.69 10.26
C THR A 234 -7.86 49.53 11.23
N ARG A 235 -8.96 48.99 11.76
CA ARG A 235 -9.82 49.68 12.74
C ARG A 235 -9.15 49.81 14.12
N PHE A 236 -8.42 48.78 14.58
CA PHE A 236 -7.66 48.84 15.84
C PHE A 236 -6.47 49.81 15.79
N LYS A 237 -5.94 50.09 14.61
CA LYS A 237 -4.86 51.06 14.41
C LYS A 237 -5.34 52.52 14.41
N ASP A 238 -6.65 52.75 14.27
CA ASP A 238 -7.25 54.08 14.24
C ASP A 238 -7.34 54.67 15.65
N LYS A 239 -6.94 55.94 15.82
CA LYS A 239 -6.91 56.62 17.14
C LYS A 239 -8.30 57.11 17.59
N THR A 240 -9.26 57.14 16.67
CA THR A 240 -10.64 57.55 16.92
C THR A 240 -11.52 56.31 17.18
N PRO A 241 -12.19 56.19 18.34
CA PRO A 241 -12.95 54.99 18.70
C PRO A 241 -14.25 54.92 17.89
N ALA A 242 -14.23 54.23 16.75
CA ALA A 242 -15.45 53.87 16.03
C ALA A 242 -15.98 52.50 16.52
N PRO A 243 -17.31 52.31 16.67
CA PRO A 243 -17.86 51.03 17.10
C PRO A 243 -17.48 49.91 16.13
N LEU A 244 -17.12 48.73 16.63
CA LEU A 244 -16.67 47.57 15.83
C LEU A 244 -17.76 46.93 14.93
N GLN A 245 -18.95 47.55 14.83
CA GLN A 245 -20.05 47.23 13.91
C GLN A 245 -20.13 45.74 13.49
N HIS A 246 -20.32 44.83 14.45
CA HIS A 246 -20.54 43.40 14.23
C HIS A 246 -19.38 42.61 13.57
N LEU A 247 -18.21 43.22 13.34
CA LEU A 247 -17.06 42.53 12.75
C LEU A 247 -16.52 41.41 13.65
N ASP A 248 -16.62 41.57 14.96
CA ASP A 248 -16.21 40.55 15.94
C ASP A 248 -17.13 39.33 15.90
N ALA A 249 -18.45 39.54 15.73
CA ALA A 249 -19.43 38.47 15.56
C ALA A 249 -19.25 37.73 14.22
N LEU A 250 -18.89 38.45 13.14
CA LEU A 250 -18.53 37.86 11.85
C LEU A 250 -17.22 37.06 11.92
N LEU A 251 -16.24 37.53 12.70
CA LEU A 251 -14.99 36.81 12.95
C LEU A 251 -15.27 35.50 13.72
N ASP A 252 -16.06 35.56 14.79
CA ASP A 252 -16.44 34.37 15.56
C ASP A 252 -17.26 33.38 14.72
N GLY A 253 -18.19 33.88 13.90
CA GLY A 253 -18.95 33.06 12.95
C GLY A 253 -18.07 32.37 11.90
N THR A 254 -17.12 33.08 11.30
CA THR A 254 -16.18 32.50 10.32
C THR A 254 -15.14 31.59 10.97
N TYR A 255 -14.74 31.86 12.21
CA TYR A 255 -13.85 31.01 12.98
C TYR A 255 -14.53 29.68 13.33
N LYS A 256 -15.78 29.72 13.83
CA LYS A 256 -16.59 28.52 14.12
C LYS A 256 -16.89 27.69 12.86
N GLN A 257 -17.13 28.34 11.72
CA GLN A 257 -17.35 27.66 10.43
C GLN A 257 -16.06 27.08 9.83
N ARG A 258 -14.90 27.67 10.12
CA ARG A 258 -13.58 27.15 9.72
C ARG A 258 -13.09 26.02 10.65
N TRP A 259 -13.50 26.04 11.91
CA TRP A 259 -13.08 25.13 12.97
C TRP A 259 -14.14 24.10 13.44
N PRO A 260 -15.09 23.60 12.63
CA PRO A 260 -15.79 22.41 13.06
C PRO A 260 -14.76 21.27 12.96
N GLY A 261 -14.07 20.99 14.07
CA GLY A 261 -12.93 20.08 14.21
C GLY A 261 -13.19 18.64 13.73
N THR A 262 -14.42 18.36 13.31
CA THR A 262 -14.90 17.13 12.70
C THR A 262 -14.66 17.04 11.19
N TRP A 263 -14.60 18.15 10.43
CA TRP A 263 -14.55 18.10 8.95
C TRP A 263 -13.16 17.85 8.36
N GLN A 264 -12.11 18.46 8.94
CA GLN A 264 -10.75 18.33 8.40
C GLN A 264 -10.08 17.00 8.74
N ALA A 265 -10.42 16.41 9.90
CA ALA A 265 -9.89 15.11 10.32
C ALA A 265 -10.58 13.99 9.56
N GLY A 266 -11.92 13.93 9.57
CA GLY A 266 -12.69 12.83 9.00
C GLY A 266 -12.48 12.63 7.49
N GLY A 267 -12.49 13.69 6.68
CA GLY A 267 -12.39 13.57 5.22
C GLY A 267 -10.99 13.25 4.71
N ARG A 268 -9.95 13.89 5.28
CA ARG A 268 -8.55 13.60 4.90
C ARG A 268 -8.04 12.28 5.48
N GLU A 269 -8.56 11.87 6.63
CA GLU A 269 -8.32 10.54 7.19
C GLU A 269 -9.04 9.50 6.35
N ALA A 270 -10.33 9.65 6.04
CA ALA A 270 -11.06 8.75 5.14
C ALA A 270 -10.41 8.63 3.74
N GLY A 271 -9.98 9.74 3.15
CA GLY A 271 -9.26 9.72 1.87
C GLY A 271 -7.89 9.02 1.96
N ARG A 272 -7.16 9.19 3.08
CA ARG A 272 -5.93 8.43 3.34
C ARG A 272 -6.20 6.95 3.58
N LEU A 273 -7.25 6.61 4.34
CA LEU A 273 -7.67 5.24 4.60
C LEU A 273 -8.01 4.53 3.30
N ALA A 274 -8.84 5.15 2.44
CA ALA A 274 -9.16 4.63 1.12
C ALA A 274 -7.92 4.54 0.20
N GLY A 275 -7.00 5.50 0.31
CA GLY A 275 -5.72 5.46 -0.43
C GLY A 275 -4.74 4.39 0.05
N LEU A 276 -4.87 3.92 1.29
CA LEU A 276 -4.07 2.83 1.88
C LEU A 276 -4.73 1.45 1.67
N ALA A 277 -6.06 1.43 1.62
CA ALA A 277 -6.90 0.33 1.17
C ALA A 277 -6.64 -0.05 -0.30
N ALA A 278 -6.47 0.93 -1.18
CA ALA A 278 -6.24 0.70 -2.61
C ALA A 278 -4.99 -0.17 -2.91
N PRO A 279 -3.80 0.05 -2.30
CA PRO A 279 -2.70 -0.90 -2.31
C PRO A 279 -3.10 -2.28 -1.76
N GLY A 280 -3.78 -2.33 -0.62
CA GLY A 280 -4.29 -3.56 -0.01
C GLY A 280 -5.22 -4.38 -0.91
N ALA A 281 -5.98 -3.75 -1.81
CA ALA A 281 -6.86 -4.41 -2.78
C ALA A 281 -6.19 -4.68 -4.14
N SER A 282 -5.25 -3.83 -4.57
CA SER A 282 -4.50 -3.99 -5.83
C SER A 282 -3.38 -5.03 -5.74
N HIS A 283 -2.76 -5.20 -4.57
CA HIS A 283 -1.75 -6.23 -4.37
C HIS A 283 -2.29 -7.67 -4.52
N PRO A 284 -3.47 -8.03 -3.97
CA PRO A 284 -4.15 -9.28 -4.27
C PRO A 284 -4.32 -9.48 -5.76
N LEU A 285 -4.79 -8.46 -6.50
CA LEU A 285 -4.96 -8.56 -7.95
C LEU A 285 -3.64 -8.81 -8.67
N GLY A 286 -2.56 -8.08 -8.33
CA GLY A 286 -1.25 -8.33 -8.91
C GLY A 286 -0.75 -9.76 -8.67
N TYR A 287 -0.98 -10.29 -7.47
CA TYR A 287 -0.70 -11.69 -7.13
C TYR A 287 -1.64 -12.67 -7.84
N PHE A 288 -2.93 -12.36 -8.00
CA PHE A 288 -3.86 -13.17 -8.78
C PHE A 288 -3.48 -13.21 -10.24
N PHE A 289 -3.07 -12.09 -10.83
CA PHE A 289 -2.52 -12.08 -12.18
C PHE A 289 -1.27 -12.94 -12.27
N TYR A 290 -0.35 -12.85 -11.30
CA TYR A 290 0.86 -13.66 -11.27
C TYR A 290 0.58 -15.16 -11.13
N TYR A 291 -0.39 -15.56 -10.29
CA TYR A 291 -0.68 -16.96 -9.99
C TYR A 291 -1.79 -17.60 -10.86
N CYS A 292 -2.64 -16.81 -11.53
CA CYS A 292 -3.59 -17.30 -12.54
C CYS A 292 -2.93 -17.50 -13.91
N CYS A 293 -1.97 -16.65 -14.25
CA CYS A 293 -1.40 -16.58 -15.58
C CYS A 293 0.03 -17.11 -15.61
N SER A 294 0.19 -18.37 -15.99
CA SER A 294 1.39 -18.72 -16.77
C SER A 294 1.39 -17.85 -18.03
N PRO A 295 2.55 -17.34 -18.50
CA PRO A 295 2.63 -16.31 -19.54
C PRO A 295 1.83 -16.63 -20.83
N SER A 296 1.54 -17.90 -21.09
CA SER A 296 0.78 -18.38 -22.24
C SER A 296 -0.74 -18.14 -22.16
N ARG A 297 -1.32 -17.88 -20.99
CA ARG A 297 -2.79 -17.74 -20.80
C ARG A 297 -3.32 -16.30 -20.88
N VAL A 298 -2.44 -15.30 -20.70
CA VAL A 298 -2.78 -13.86 -20.80
C VAL A 298 -3.33 -13.50 -22.18
N LEU A 299 -2.75 -14.08 -23.24
CA LEU A 299 -3.21 -13.90 -24.62
C LEU A 299 -4.62 -14.45 -24.86
N ALA A 300 -5.01 -15.53 -24.18
CA ALA A 300 -6.32 -16.14 -24.39
C ALA A 300 -7.46 -15.37 -23.73
N GLN A 301 -7.24 -14.75 -22.56
CA GLN A 301 -8.27 -13.98 -21.86
C GLN A 301 -8.41 -12.54 -22.38
N LEU A 302 -7.31 -11.88 -22.76
CA LEU A 302 -7.38 -10.54 -23.37
C LEU A 302 -8.05 -10.56 -24.76
N VAL A 303 -7.80 -11.60 -25.57
CA VAL A 303 -8.44 -11.78 -26.89
C VAL A 303 -9.96 -12.06 -26.77
N VAL A 304 -10.40 -12.61 -25.63
CA VAL A 304 -11.85 -12.84 -25.39
C VAL A 304 -12.54 -11.54 -24.95
N THR A 305 -11.87 -10.67 -24.19
CA THR A 305 -12.43 -9.35 -23.81
C THR A 305 -12.42 -8.32 -24.94
N GLU A 306 -11.52 -8.44 -25.93
CA GLU A 306 -11.51 -7.56 -27.10
C GLU A 306 -12.73 -7.76 -28.01
N LYS A 307 -13.40 -8.92 -27.94
CA LYS A 307 -14.60 -9.20 -28.73
C LYS A 307 -15.89 -8.62 -28.14
N SER A 308 -15.87 -8.05 -26.93
CA SER A 308 -17.07 -7.55 -26.24
C SER A 308 -17.13 -6.03 -26.02
N ALA A 309 -16.15 -5.24 -26.49
CA ALA A 309 -16.22 -3.78 -26.39
C ALA A 309 -15.46 -3.05 -27.53
N PRO A 310 -16.12 -2.73 -28.67
CA PRO A 310 -15.44 -2.10 -29.81
C PRO A 310 -15.15 -0.60 -29.67
N LEU A 311 -15.28 0.00 -28.47
CA LEU A 311 -15.22 1.47 -28.30
C LEU A 311 -14.04 2.00 -27.47
N VAL A 312 -13.24 1.15 -26.82
CA VAL A 312 -12.11 1.61 -25.99
C VAL A 312 -10.76 1.50 -26.72
N GLY A 313 -10.65 0.68 -27.77
CA GLY A 313 -9.39 0.43 -28.49
C GLY A 313 -8.85 1.63 -29.28
N ASN A 314 -9.70 2.50 -29.79
CA ASN A 314 -9.29 3.60 -30.67
C ASN A 314 -8.81 4.87 -29.92
N LEU A 315 -8.98 4.94 -28.60
CA LEU A 315 -8.55 6.08 -27.79
C LEU A 315 -7.19 5.87 -27.11
N LEU A 316 -6.63 4.66 -27.17
CA LEU A 316 -5.42 4.29 -26.44
C LEU A 316 -4.23 3.87 -27.32
N PHE A 317 -4.44 3.53 -28.59
CA PHE A 317 -3.36 3.10 -29.48
C PHE A 317 -3.39 3.87 -30.80
N GLY A 318 -2.29 4.60 -31.08
CA GLY A 318 -2.00 5.05 -32.44
C GLY A 318 -1.73 3.84 -33.32
N GLN A 319 -2.22 3.88 -34.56
CA GLN A 319 -2.27 2.76 -35.51
C GLN A 319 -0.90 2.09 -35.79
N GLU A 320 0.23 2.72 -35.43
CA GLU A 320 1.58 2.19 -35.62
C GLU A 320 2.07 1.22 -34.52
N GLU A 321 1.55 1.24 -33.30
CA GLU A 321 2.02 0.33 -32.22
C GLU A 321 1.42 -1.09 -32.33
N ALA A 322 0.30 -1.24 -33.04
CA ALA A 322 -0.36 -2.54 -33.24
C ALA A 322 0.45 -3.51 -34.12
N ASP A 323 1.28 -3.00 -35.04
CA ASP A 323 2.09 -3.85 -35.93
C ASP A 323 3.45 -4.23 -35.34
N SER A 324 3.91 -3.56 -34.27
CA SER A 324 5.11 -3.96 -33.51
C SER A 324 4.83 -5.13 -32.57
N ALA A 325 3.60 -5.21 -32.02
CA ALA A 325 3.15 -6.30 -31.15
C ALA A 325 3.13 -7.70 -31.82
N LYS A 326 3.15 -7.77 -33.17
CA LYS A 326 3.26 -9.04 -33.92
C LYS A 326 4.67 -9.64 -33.93
N ARG A 327 5.72 -8.92 -33.49
CA ARG A 327 7.13 -9.36 -33.62
C ARG A 327 7.83 -9.82 -32.33
N GLY A 328 7.08 -10.23 -31.32
CA GLY A 328 7.59 -11.20 -30.32
C GLY A 328 8.44 -10.65 -29.17
N SER A 329 8.04 -9.54 -28.54
CA SER A 329 8.61 -9.06 -27.27
C SER A 329 7.52 -8.78 -26.23
N ALA A 330 6.93 -9.84 -25.67
CA ALA A 330 5.71 -9.80 -24.86
C ALA A 330 5.88 -9.42 -23.37
N LEU A 331 7.09 -9.04 -22.91
CA LEU A 331 7.34 -8.63 -21.52
C LEU A 331 7.07 -7.15 -21.24
N ILE A 332 7.02 -6.34 -22.30
CA ILE A 332 6.96 -4.88 -22.22
C ILE A 332 5.52 -4.36 -21.99
N PRO A 333 4.44 -4.88 -22.62
CA PRO A 333 3.15 -4.19 -22.58
C PRO A 333 2.44 -4.25 -21.22
N ALA A 334 2.45 -5.39 -20.52
CA ALA A 334 1.72 -5.55 -19.25
C ALA A 334 2.35 -4.74 -18.10
N PHE A 335 3.68 -4.68 -18.08
CA PHE A 335 4.42 -3.85 -17.14
C PHE A 335 4.20 -2.36 -17.43
N PHE A 336 4.13 -1.97 -18.72
CA PHE A 336 3.84 -0.60 -19.15
C PHE A 336 2.41 -0.15 -18.83
N ILE A 337 1.41 -1.03 -18.88
CA ILE A 337 0.02 -0.69 -18.53
C ILE A 337 -0.10 -0.38 -17.03
N ILE A 338 0.50 -1.23 -16.18
CA ILE A 338 0.49 -1.04 -14.73
C ILE A 338 1.31 0.20 -14.36
N LEU A 339 2.50 0.40 -14.96
CA LEU A 339 3.31 1.60 -14.72
C LEU A 339 2.67 2.87 -15.27
N ARG A 340 1.99 2.85 -16.43
CA ARG A 340 1.31 4.05 -16.96
C ARG A 340 0.16 4.47 -16.06
N VAL A 341 -0.65 3.53 -15.58
CA VAL A 341 -1.71 3.84 -14.60
C VAL A 341 -1.07 4.34 -13.30
N PHE A 342 -0.01 3.70 -12.82
CA PHE A 342 0.66 4.14 -11.58
C PHE A 342 1.34 5.52 -11.71
N PHE A 343 1.97 5.84 -12.85
CA PHE A 343 2.65 7.13 -13.10
C PHE A 343 1.66 8.26 -13.40
N LEU A 344 0.58 8.01 -14.14
CA LEU A 344 -0.46 9.02 -14.40
C LEU A 344 -1.14 9.49 -13.12
N PHE A 345 -1.18 8.65 -12.08
CA PHE A 345 -1.76 9.01 -10.78
C PHE A 345 -0.76 9.66 -9.79
N HIS A 346 0.56 9.56 -10.03
CA HIS A 346 1.58 10.03 -9.09
C HIS A 346 2.29 11.33 -9.51
N GLN A 347 2.12 11.82 -10.75
CA GLN A 347 2.79 13.04 -11.23
C GLN A 347 1.83 14.24 -11.24
N LYS A 348 1.79 14.98 -10.13
CA LYS A 348 1.28 16.35 -10.07
C LYS A 348 2.41 17.29 -9.68
N ASP A 349 3.49 17.32 -10.46
CA ASP A 349 4.49 18.39 -10.41
C ASP A 349 4.99 18.73 -11.82
N ASN A 350 4.83 20.00 -12.18
CA ASN A 350 5.04 20.60 -13.51
C ASN A 350 6.46 20.40 -14.08
N THR A 351 6.65 19.42 -14.95
CA THR A 351 7.79 19.42 -15.91
C THR A 351 7.31 19.10 -17.32
N PRO A 352 7.66 19.90 -18.34
CA PRO A 352 7.20 19.69 -19.71
C PRO A 352 7.79 18.42 -20.34
N PHE A 353 6.93 17.69 -21.06
CA PHE A 353 7.14 16.40 -21.72
C PHE A 353 8.37 16.31 -22.66
N SER A 354 8.94 17.44 -23.10
CA SER A 354 10.01 17.47 -24.11
C SER A 354 11.39 17.04 -23.61
N LYS A 355 11.62 16.90 -22.29
CA LYS A 355 12.91 16.42 -21.76
C LYS A 355 12.98 14.90 -21.58
N ILE A 356 11.84 14.19 -21.64
CA ILE A 356 11.79 12.73 -21.42
C ILE A 356 12.05 11.95 -22.71
N SER A 357 11.68 12.50 -23.88
CA SER A 357 12.00 11.88 -25.18
C SER A 357 13.51 11.76 -25.41
N HIS A 358 14.30 12.69 -24.89
CA HIS A 358 15.77 12.67 -24.99
C HIS A 358 16.44 11.62 -24.09
N PHE A 359 15.79 11.22 -22.98
CA PHE A 359 16.34 10.22 -22.06
C PHE A 359 16.10 8.78 -22.55
N LEU A 360 14.99 8.56 -23.26
CA LEU A 360 14.65 7.24 -23.82
C LEU A 360 15.37 6.96 -25.15
N SER A 361 15.71 7.99 -25.93
CA SER A 361 16.49 7.81 -27.17
C SER A 361 17.96 7.40 -26.93
N CYS A 362 18.50 7.55 -25.72
CA CYS A 362 19.88 7.15 -25.41
C CYS A 362 20.03 5.68 -24.98
N CYS A 363 18.92 4.94 -24.79
CA CYS A 363 18.98 3.52 -24.37
C CYS A 363 18.85 2.53 -25.53
N ASP A 364 18.60 2.98 -26.76
CA ASP A 364 18.53 2.13 -27.97
C ASP A 364 19.86 2.04 -28.75
N GLY A 365 20.95 2.57 -28.20
CA GLY A 365 22.26 2.56 -28.83
C GLY A 365 23.27 1.66 -28.14
N GLU A 366 23.06 0.34 -28.16
CA GLU A 366 24.13 -0.67 -28.07
C GLU A 366 23.55 -2.06 -28.41
N ARG A 367 23.65 -2.43 -29.70
CA ARG A 367 23.67 -3.80 -30.21
C ARG A 367 24.95 -4.00 -30.99
#